data_AF-A0A2E1Z9A4-F1
#
_entry.id   AF-A0A2E1Z9A4-F1
#
_cell.length_a   1.000
_cell.length_b   1.000
_cell.length_c   1.000
_cell.angle_alpha   90.00
_cell.angle_beta   90.00
_cell.angle_gamma   90.00
#
_symmetry.space_group_name_H-M   'P 1'
#
loop_
_entity.id
_entity.type
_entity.pdbx_description
1 polymer ?
#
loop_
_entity_poly.entity_id
_entity_poly.type
_entity_poly.pdbx_seq_one_letter_code
_entity_poly.pdbx_strand_id
1 'polypeptide(L)'
;MIETTGIHPSYSYQGSSPDMKVIERLTLKPDNRIWYEYTIDDPNTWDQPWTAAFHWKNHAGPTFEFACHEFNYGLTGILSGARADEYRELTGEDYDRPVVEAEYR
;
A
#
# COMPACT_ATOMS: atom_id res chain seq x y z
N MET A 1 -9.88 20.48 -4.24
CA MET A 1 -10.83 19.36 -4.25
C MET A 1 -10.72 18.72 -5.60
N ILE A 2 -10.54 17.41 -5.63
CA ILE A 2 -10.41 16.63 -6.86
C ILE A 2 -11.62 15.69 -6.86
N GLU A 3 -12.31 15.60 -7.99
CA GLU A 3 -13.40 14.64 -8.19
C GLU A 3 -12.99 13.71 -9.32
N THR A 4 -13.09 12.41 -9.06
CA THR A 4 -12.79 11.36 -10.02
C THR A 4 -14.07 10.57 -10.28
N THR A 5 -14.45 10.48 -11.56
CA THR A 5 -15.65 9.79 -12.06
C THR A 5 -15.32 8.97 -13.31
N GLY A 6 -16.22 8.10 -13.75
CA GLY A 6 -16.02 7.33 -14.99
C GLY A 6 -14.90 6.30 -14.87
N ILE A 7 -14.78 5.69 -13.69
CA ILE A 7 -13.76 4.69 -13.40
C ILE A 7 -14.07 3.44 -14.24
N HIS A 8 -13.06 3.02 -15.02
CA HIS A 8 -13.23 1.87 -15.89
C HIS A 8 -13.50 0.60 -15.06
N PRO A 9 -14.44 -0.29 -15.46
CA PRO A 9 -14.85 -1.44 -14.66
C PRO A 9 -13.72 -2.40 -14.25
N SER A 10 -12.62 -2.45 -15.01
CA SER A 10 -11.44 -3.25 -14.65
C SER A 10 -10.71 -2.77 -13.39
N TYR A 11 -10.99 -1.54 -12.94
CA TYR A 11 -10.43 -0.94 -11.72
C TYR A 11 -11.50 -0.77 -10.64
N SER A 12 -12.55 -1.59 -10.65
CA SER A 12 -13.59 -1.57 -9.61
C SER A 12 -12.97 -1.73 -8.22
N TYR A 13 -13.32 -0.86 -7.30
CA TYR A 13 -12.86 -0.93 -5.92
C TYR A 13 -13.88 -1.69 -5.08
N GLN A 14 -13.51 -2.85 -4.54
CA GLN A 14 -14.34 -3.61 -3.59
C GLN A 14 -15.82 -3.81 -4.02
N GLY A 15 -16.07 -4.00 -5.32
CA GLY A 15 -17.44 -4.15 -5.84
C GLY A 15 -18.17 -2.83 -6.14
N SER A 16 -17.44 -1.72 -6.25
CA SER A 16 -17.98 -0.44 -6.68
C SER A 16 -18.68 -0.53 -8.04
N SER A 17 -19.76 0.22 -8.19
CA SER A 17 -20.46 0.39 -9.46
C SER A 17 -19.69 1.30 -10.42
N PRO A 18 -20.03 1.28 -11.73
CA PRO A 18 -19.46 2.21 -12.72
C PRO A 18 -19.75 3.69 -12.42
N ASP A 19 -20.76 3.97 -11.58
CA ASP A 19 -21.18 5.32 -11.19
C ASP A 19 -20.44 5.85 -9.96
N MET A 20 -19.50 5.06 -9.38
CA MET A 20 -18.72 5.48 -8.23
C MET A 20 -17.98 6.79 -8.48
N LYS A 21 -18.04 7.67 -7.49
CA LYS A 21 -17.27 8.91 -7.43
C LYS A 21 -16.30 8.87 -6.27
N VAL A 22 -15.10 9.38 -6.52
CA VAL A 22 -14.10 9.60 -5.48
C VAL A 22 -13.89 11.10 -5.34
N ILE A 23 -14.13 11.62 -4.14
CA ILE A 23 -13.98 13.04 -3.80
C ILE A 23 -12.79 13.19 -2.87
N GLU A 24 -11.75 13.85 -3.35
CA GLU A 24 -10.47 13.96 -2.65
C GLU A 24 -10.15 15.39 -2.22
N ARG A 25 -9.54 15.51 -1.04
CA ARG A 25 -9.06 16.77 -0.47
C ARG A 25 -7.66 16.58 0.10
N LEU A 26 -6.74 17.41 -0.37
CA LEU A 26 -5.39 17.52 0.17
C LEU A 26 -5.28 18.85 0.92
N THR A 27 -4.90 18.80 2.19
CA THR A 27 -4.70 19.99 3.03
C THR A 27 -3.30 19.97 3.62
N LEU A 28 -2.46 20.95 3.27
CA LEU A 28 -1.19 21.18 3.95
C LEU A 28 -1.44 21.83 5.31
N LYS A 29 -1.04 21.17 6.40
CA LYS A 29 -1.18 21.68 7.77
C LYS A 29 0.06 22.49 8.20
N PRO A 30 -0.05 23.33 9.25
CA PRO A 30 1.07 24.15 9.73
C PRO A 30 2.32 23.37 10.17
N ASP A 31 2.16 22.09 10.51
CA ASP A 31 3.25 21.18 10.88
C ASP A 31 3.86 20.45 9.67
N ASN A 32 3.62 20.97 8.46
CA ASN A 32 4.07 20.42 7.17
C ASN A 32 3.60 19.00 6.87
N ARG A 33 2.53 18.52 7.52
CA ARG A 33 1.85 17.28 7.14
C ARG A 33 0.78 17.54 6.11
N ILE A 34 0.61 16.62 5.17
CA ILE A 34 -0.52 16.63 4.25
C ILE A 34 -1.61 15.75 4.86
N TRP A 35 -2.77 16.34 5.08
CA TRP A 35 -3.99 15.60 5.37
C TRP A 35 -4.68 15.31 4.05
N TYR A 36 -4.66 14.04 3.67
CA TYR A 36 -5.36 13.53 2.51
C TYR A 36 -6.63 12.83 2.99
N GLU A 37 -7.77 13.35 2.57
CA GLU A 37 -9.08 12.79 2.84
C GLU A 37 -9.72 12.43 1.51
N TYR A 38 -10.32 11.25 1.43
CA TYR A 38 -11.15 10.88 0.28
C TYR A 38 -12.48 10.31 0.75
N THR A 39 -13.53 10.63 -0.01
CA THR A 39 -14.88 10.09 0.18
C THR A 39 -15.25 9.26 -1.03
N ILE A 40 -15.72 8.05 -0.78
CA ILE A 40 -16.35 7.21 -1.80
C ILE A 40 -17.86 7.47 -1.75
N ASP A 41 -18.42 7.87 -2.89
CA ASP A 41 -19.86 8.06 -3.09
C ASP A 41 -20.32 7.12 -4.21
N ASP A 42 -21.01 6.05 -3.80
CA ASP A 42 -21.54 5.03 -4.70
C ASP A 42 -22.79 4.36 -4.07
N PRO A 43 -23.98 4.93 -4.27
CA PRO A 43 -25.23 4.46 -3.67
C PRO A 43 -25.70 3.11 -4.22
N ASN A 44 -25.13 2.63 -5.32
CA ASN A 44 -25.45 1.32 -5.88
C ASN A 44 -24.73 0.18 -5.12
N THR A 45 -23.67 0.50 -4.39
CA THR A 45 -22.85 -0.48 -3.67
C THR A 45 -22.90 -0.30 -2.14
N TRP A 46 -22.95 0.94 -1.64
CA TRP A 46 -23.01 1.22 -0.20
C TRP A 46 -24.22 2.10 0.17
N ASP A 47 -24.79 1.86 1.35
CA ASP A 47 -25.98 2.59 1.83
C ASP A 47 -25.74 4.09 2.06
N GLN A 48 -24.47 4.49 2.26
CA GLN A 48 -24.08 5.87 2.47
C GLN A 48 -22.64 6.11 2.02
N PRO A 49 -22.29 7.35 1.60
CA PRO A 49 -20.91 7.73 1.36
C PRO A 49 -20.07 7.55 2.63
N TRP A 50 -18.82 7.15 2.46
CA TRP A 50 -17.89 7.00 3.57
C TRP A 50 -16.55 7.67 3.26
N THR A 51 -15.89 8.16 4.30
CA THR A 51 -14.66 8.93 4.20
C THR A 51 -13.53 8.21 4.93
N ALA A 52 -12.36 8.17 4.30
CA ALA A 52 -11.12 7.78 4.94
C ALA A 52 -10.08 8.90 4.86
N ALA A 53 -9.14 8.89 5.79
CA ALA A 53 -8.10 9.89 5.91
C ALA A 53 -6.73 9.25 6.11
N PHE A 54 -5.75 9.77 5.38
CA PHE A 54 -4.33 9.45 5.53
C PHE A 54 -3.55 10.74 5.83
N HIS A 55 -2.70 10.68 6.85
CA HIS A 55 -1.85 11.81 7.23
C HIS A 55 -0.42 11.53 6.80
N TRP A 56 0.00 12.15 5.71
CA TRP A 56 1.36 12.02 5.21
C TRP A 56 2.29 12.94 6.00
N LYS A 57 3.29 12.34 6.62
CA LYS A 57 4.40 13.07 7.22
C LYS A 57 5.35 13.51 6.11
N ASN A 58 5.90 14.71 6.26
CA ASN A 58 7.05 15.10 5.45
C ASN A 58 8.22 14.13 5.74
N HIS A 59 8.93 13.74 4.69
CA HIS A 59 10.10 12.88 4.78
C HIS A 59 11.25 13.51 3.99
N ALA A 60 12.46 13.40 4.53
CA ALA A 60 13.67 13.85 3.89
C ALA A 60 14.25 12.72 3.04
N GLY A 61 14.40 12.94 1.73
CA GLY A 61 14.93 11.95 0.79
C GLY A 61 14.09 11.87 -0.48
N PRO A 62 14.50 11.04 -1.45
CA PRO A 62 13.72 10.78 -2.66
C PRO A 62 12.41 10.05 -2.34
N THR A 63 11.34 10.39 -3.06
CA THR A 63 10.10 9.60 -3.07
C THR A 63 10.27 8.45 -4.06
N PHE A 64 9.96 7.24 -3.62
CA PHE A 64 10.00 6.06 -4.47
C PHE A 64 8.59 5.56 -4.78
N GLU A 65 8.41 4.98 -5.97
CA GLU A 65 7.17 4.32 -6.34
C GLU A 65 6.97 3.06 -5.47
N PHE A 66 5.76 2.85 -4.95
CA PHE A 66 5.42 1.68 -4.12
C PHE A 66 5.82 0.34 -4.78
N ALA A 67 5.54 0.19 -6.08
CA ALA A 67 5.84 -1.04 -6.83
C ALA A 67 7.35 -1.36 -6.89
N CYS A 68 8.21 -0.33 -6.86
CA CYS A 68 9.66 -0.51 -6.83
C CYS A 68 10.17 -1.10 -5.49
N HIS A 69 9.43 -0.98 -4.40
CA HIS A 69 9.86 -1.51 -3.08
C HIS A 69 9.38 -2.94 -2.82
N GLU A 70 8.20 -3.30 -3.31
CA GLU A 70 7.56 -4.58 -2.94
C GLU A 70 8.21 -5.79 -3.67
N PHE A 71 8.66 -5.61 -4.92
CA PHE A 71 9.24 -6.71 -5.70
C PHE A 71 10.76 -6.89 -5.56
N ASN A 72 11.50 -5.89 -5.06
CA ASN A 72 12.95 -6.00 -4.92
C ASN A 72 13.36 -6.99 -3.82
N TYR A 73 12.55 -7.09 -2.76
CA TYR A 73 12.84 -7.97 -1.62
C TYR A 73 11.84 -9.12 -1.48
N GLY A 74 10.64 -9.01 -2.08
CA GLY A 74 9.61 -10.04 -1.99
C GLY A 74 10.08 -11.41 -2.48
N LEU A 75 10.71 -11.47 -3.66
CA LEU A 75 11.20 -12.74 -4.22
C LEU A 75 12.32 -13.35 -3.36
N THR A 76 13.28 -12.53 -2.92
CA THR A 76 14.35 -12.98 -2.03
C THR A 76 13.80 -13.49 -0.70
N GLY A 77 12.81 -12.79 -0.12
CA GLY A 77 12.11 -13.21 1.09
C GLY A 77 11.44 -14.57 0.92
N ILE A 78 10.65 -14.75 -0.13
CA ILE A 78 9.96 -16.00 -0.46
C ILE A 78 10.96 -17.16 -0.60
N LEU A 79 12.01 -16.97 -1.40
CA LEU A 79 13.03 -18.00 -1.62
C LEU A 79 13.80 -18.32 -0.33
N SER A 80 14.09 -17.31 0.50
CA SER A 80 14.75 -17.53 1.79
C SER A 80 13.88 -18.31 2.78
N GLY A 81 12.56 -18.09 2.78
CA GLY A 81 11.62 -18.88 3.57
C GLY A 81 11.61 -20.35 3.15
N ALA A 82 11.53 -20.61 1.84
CA ALA A 82 11.60 -21.99 1.33
C ALA A 82 12.91 -22.70 1.70
N ARG A 83 14.05 -21.99 1.64
CA ARG A 83 15.36 -22.55 2.07
C ARG A 83 15.41 -22.83 3.58
N ALA A 84 14.76 -22.01 4.39
CA ALA A 84 14.65 -22.26 5.82
C ALA A 84 13.82 -23.52 6.11
N ASP A 85 12.75 -23.74 5.35
CA ASP A 85 11.93 -24.96 5.49
C ASP A 85 12.68 -26.22 5.03
N GLU A 86 13.38 -26.17 3.89
CA GLU A 86 14.25 -27.25 3.42
C GLU A 86 15.35 -27.59 4.44
N TYR A 87 15.97 -26.56 5.03
CA TYR A 87 16.99 -26.74 6.07
C TYR A 87 16.42 -27.43 7.31
N ARG A 88 15.27 -26.95 7.80
CA ARG A 88 14.59 -27.52 8.97
C ARG A 88 14.21 -28.98 8.74
N GLU A 89 13.75 -29.34 7.54
CA GLU A 89 13.43 -30.73 7.19
C GLU A 89 14.68 -31.64 7.20
N LEU A 90 15.84 -31.11 6.76
CA LEU A 90 17.09 -31.87 6.69
C LEU A 90 17.81 -32.00 8.04
N THR A 91 17.78 -30.96 8.89
CA THR A 91 18.60 -30.88 10.10
C THR A 91 17.80 -30.97 11.39
N GLY A 92 16.51 -30.67 11.37
CA GLY A 92 15.69 -30.47 12.56
C GLY A 92 15.97 -29.16 13.31
N GLU A 93 16.81 -28.29 12.75
CA GLU A 93 17.19 -26.99 13.34
C GLU A 93 16.56 -25.82 12.56
N ASP A 94 16.35 -24.69 13.22
CA ASP A 94 15.92 -23.47 12.54
C ASP A 94 17.09 -22.82 11.78
N TYR A 95 16.81 -22.38 10.55
CA TYR A 95 17.79 -21.67 9.73
C TYR A 95 17.97 -20.23 10.24
N ASP A 96 19.14 -19.94 10.80
CA ASP A 96 19.52 -18.56 11.15
C ASP A 96 20.10 -17.86 9.92
N ARG A 97 19.29 -16.99 9.31
CA ARG A 97 19.72 -16.24 8.13
C ARG A 97 20.75 -15.19 8.56
N PRO A 98 21.97 -15.19 8.00
CA PRO A 98 22.96 -14.16 8.33
C PRO A 98 22.40 -12.78 7.97
N VAL A 99 22.57 -11.81 8.87
CA VAL A 99 22.16 -10.43 8.67
C VAL A 99 22.84 -9.89 7.41
N VAL A 100 22.05 -9.49 6.42
CA VAL A 100 22.60 -8.90 5.21
C VAL A 100 22.90 -7.44 5.52
N GLU A 101 24.18 -7.11 5.75
CA GLU A 101 24.69 -5.75 6.04
C GLU A 101 24.28 -4.67 5.01
N ALA A 102 23.71 -5.07 3.87
CA ALA A 102 23.24 -4.18 2.81
C ALA A 102 21.81 -3.64 3.00
N GLU A 103 21.06 -4.07 4.02
CA GLU A 103 19.61 -3.78 4.12
C GLU A 103 19.23 -2.41 4.72
N TYR A 104 20.17 -1.60 5.21
CA TYR A 104 19.88 -0.29 5.84
C TYR A 104 20.92 0.81 5.56
N ARG A 105 21.34 1.00 4.30
CA ARG A 105 22.12 2.19 3.88
C ARG A 105 21.45 2.94 2.75
#